data_AF-A0A2M6XWW3-F1
#
_entry.id   AF-A0A2M6XWW3-F1
#
_cell.length_a   1.000
_cell.length_b   1.000
_cell.length_c   1.000
_cell.angle_alpha   90.00
_cell.angle_beta   90.00
_cell.angle_gamma   90.00
#
_symmetry.space_group_name_H-M   'P 1'
#
loop_
_entity.id
_entity.type
_entity.pdbx_description
1 polymer ?
#
loop_
_entity_poly.entity_id
_entity_poly.type
_entity_poly.pdbx_seq_one_letter_code
_entity_poly.pdbx_strand_id
1 'polypeptide(L)'
;TYRLMRAMRYQPYVGLPNILAGRFVVPEILQDDATPENLAQALLNAVNNKRAVAALEQTFGEMQRSLRQDTAYQAAQAILPFLA
;
A
#
# COMPACT_ATOMS: atom_id res chain seq x y z
N THR A 1 -17.08 -1.06 -8.69
CA THR A 1 -16.80 -0.41 -7.39
C THR A 1 -15.69 0.64 -7.49
N TYR A 2 -14.51 0.33 -8.06
CA TYR A 2 -13.41 1.31 -8.26
C TYR A 2 -13.80 2.59 -9.03
N ARG A 3 -14.49 2.47 -10.19
CA ARG A 3 -14.87 3.64 -11.01
C ARG A 3 -15.77 4.65 -10.26
N LEU A 4 -16.65 4.15 -9.41
CA LEU A 4 -17.49 4.98 -8.53
C LEU A 4 -16.64 5.69 -7.46
N MET A 5 -15.70 4.97 -6.84
CA MET A 5 -14.79 5.53 -5.85
C MET A 5 -13.83 6.57 -6.43
N ARG A 6 -13.33 6.34 -7.67
CA ARG A 6 -12.48 7.27 -8.41
C ARG A 6 -13.17 8.63 -8.66
N ALA A 7 -14.45 8.60 -9.01
CA ALA A 7 -15.23 9.83 -9.24
C ALA A 7 -15.41 10.67 -7.96
N MET A 8 -15.40 10.03 -6.79
CA MET A 8 -15.56 10.70 -5.50
C MET A 8 -14.26 11.30 -4.94
N ARG A 9 -13.10 11.10 -5.59
CA ARG A 9 -11.78 11.70 -5.25
C ARG A 9 -11.30 11.49 -3.80
N TYR A 10 -11.81 10.51 -3.06
CA TYR A 10 -11.44 10.33 -1.65
C TYR A 10 -9.97 9.97 -1.43
N GLN A 11 -9.34 9.23 -2.35
CA GLN A 11 -7.92 8.90 -2.25
C GLN A 11 -7.29 8.62 -3.62
N PRO A 12 -6.08 9.14 -3.93
CA PRO A 12 -5.44 8.93 -5.24
C PRO A 12 -4.86 7.51 -5.42
N TYR A 13 -4.89 6.69 -4.36
CA TYR A 13 -4.29 5.35 -4.31
C TYR A 13 -5.32 4.30 -3.89
N VAL A 14 -5.16 3.08 -4.38
CA VAL A 14 -6.01 1.93 -4.02
C VAL A 14 -5.27 0.94 -3.11
N GLY A 15 -3.99 0.70 -3.38
CA GLY A 15 -3.19 -0.25 -2.62
C GLY A 15 -2.72 0.35 -1.29
N LEU A 16 -2.85 -0.41 -0.20
CA LEU A 16 -2.34 -0.03 1.12
C LEU A 16 -0.88 0.47 1.10
N PRO A 17 0.05 -0.14 0.33
CA PRO A 17 1.42 0.37 0.27
C PRO A 17 1.52 1.83 -0.19
N ASN A 18 0.81 2.20 -1.26
CA ASN A 18 0.82 3.57 -1.81
C ASN A 18 0.04 4.54 -0.91
N ILE A 19 -1.05 4.07 -0.30
CA ILE A 19 -1.82 4.82 0.70
C ILE A 19 -0.92 5.23 1.88
N LEU A 20 -0.21 4.27 2.47
CA LEU A 20 0.67 4.51 3.61
C LEU A 20 1.91 5.34 3.22
N ALA A 21 2.40 5.16 1.99
CA ALA A 21 3.52 5.91 1.42
C ALA A 21 3.18 7.36 1.05
N GLY A 22 1.91 7.69 0.85
CA GLY A 22 1.47 8.97 0.28
C GLY A 22 1.95 9.23 -1.16
N ARG A 23 2.55 8.24 -1.83
CA ARG A 23 3.11 8.31 -3.19
C ARG A 23 3.04 6.93 -3.84
N PHE A 24 3.16 6.89 -5.17
CA PHE A 24 3.30 5.63 -5.91
C PHE A 24 4.66 4.99 -5.63
N VAL A 25 4.67 3.93 -4.82
CA VAL A 25 5.84 3.07 -4.56
C VAL A 25 5.76 1.76 -5.34
N VAL A 26 4.54 1.32 -5.68
CA VAL A 26 4.29 0.19 -6.56
C VAL A 26 3.28 0.57 -7.65
N PRO A 27 3.38 -0.01 -8.86
CA PRO A 27 2.39 0.22 -9.90
C PRO A 27 1.02 -0.35 -9.49
N GLU A 28 -0.03 0.45 -9.66
CA GLU A 28 -1.42 0.02 -9.48
C GLU A 28 -2.08 -0.16 -10.84
N ILE A 29 -1.94 -1.36 -11.41
CA ILE A 29 -2.53 -1.73 -12.69
C ILE A 29 -3.92 -2.32 -12.41
N LEU A 30 -4.98 -1.58 -12.73
CA LEU A 30 -6.33 -1.87 -12.25
C LEU A 30 -7.33 -2.02 -13.40
N GLN A 31 -8.34 -2.89 -13.20
CA GLN A 31 -9.48 -3.04 -14.10
C GLN A 31 -9.04 -3.31 -15.55
N ASP A 32 -9.44 -2.44 -16.48
CA ASP A 32 -9.15 -2.57 -17.91
C ASP A 32 -7.65 -2.49 -18.21
N ASP A 33 -6.87 -1.85 -17.34
CA ASP A 33 -5.41 -1.77 -17.49
C ASP A 33 -4.71 -3.06 -17.05
N ALA A 34 -5.38 -3.95 -16.30
CA ALA A 34 -4.83 -5.21 -15.79
C ALA A 34 -4.79 -6.31 -16.86
N THR A 35 -4.27 -5.97 -18.05
CA THR A 35 -4.05 -6.92 -19.14
C THR A 35 -2.78 -7.72 -18.91
N PRO A 36 -2.66 -8.93 -19.50
CA PRO A 36 -1.45 -9.74 -19.39
C PRO A 36 -0.17 -8.99 -19.79
N GLU A 37 -0.23 -8.16 -20.84
CA GLU A 37 0.90 -7.41 -21.38
C GLU A 37 1.37 -6.34 -20.38
N ASN A 38 0.45 -5.58 -19.80
CA ASN A 38 0.77 -4.54 -18.83
C ASN A 38 1.35 -5.14 -17.54
N LEU A 39 0.79 -6.25 -17.07
CA LEU A 39 1.30 -6.96 -15.90
C LEU A 39 2.69 -7.55 -16.16
N ALA A 40 2.88 -8.20 -17.30
CA ALA A 40 4.18 -8.76 -17.69
C ALA A 40 5.24 -7.65 -17.78
N GLN A 41 4.93 -6.53 -18.42
CA GLN A 41 5.86 -5.41 -18.54
C GLN A 41 6.22 -4.82 -17.17
N ALA A 42 5.26 -4.66 -16.25
CA ALA A 42 5.52 -4.17 -14.91
C ALA A 42 6.42 -5.13 -14.10
N LEU A 43 6.19 -6.43 -14.21
CA LEU A 43 7.05 -7.45 -13.60
C LEU A 43 8.46 -7.43 -14.18
N LEU A 44 8.59 -7.35 -15.50
CA LEU A 44 9.90 -7.24 -16.16
C LEU A 44 10.66 -5.98 -15.71
N ASN A 45 9.97 -4.84 -15.58
CA ASN A 45 10.57 -3.60 -15.08
C ASN A 45 11.08 -3.77 -13.65
N ALA A 46 10.31 -4.45 -12.79
CA ALA A 46 10.72 -4.72 -11.41
C ALA A 46 11.94 -5.65 -11.34
N VAL A 47 11.92 -6.78 -12.08
CA VAL A 47 13.02 -7.76 -12.09
C VAL A 47 14.31 -7.15 -12.63
N ASN A 48 14.23 -6.30 -13.64
CA ASN A 48 15.40 -5.71 -14.28
C ASN A 48 15.98 -4.51 -13.53
N ASN A 49 15.24 -3.90 -12.60
CA ASN A 49 15.68 -2.72 -11.86
C ASN A 49 15.97 -3.03 -10.38
N LYS A 50 17.11 -3.65 -10.11
CA LYS A 50 17.56 -4.00 -8.75
C LYS A 50 17.63 -2.81 -7.79
N ARG A 51 17.95 -1.61 -8.28
CA ARG A 51 18.00 -0.40 -7.45
C ARG A 51 16.61 0.03 -6.98
N ALA A 52 15.62 -0.01 -7.89
CA ALA A 52 14.25 0.28 -7.54
C ALA A 52 13.68 -0.73 -6.54
N VAL A 53 14.00 -2.03 -6.72
CA VAL A 53 13.60 -3.08 -5.78
C VAL A 53 14.22 -2.86 -4.39
N ALA A 54 15.52 -2.57 -4.31
CA ALA A 54 16.17 -2.30 -3.02
C ALA A 54 15.56 -1.09 -2.29
N ALA A 55 15.23 -0.02 -3.02
CA ALA A 55 14.55 1.15 -2.46
C ALA A 55 13.12 0.81 -1.98
N LEU A 56 12.43 -0.07 -2.69
CA LEU A 56 11.10 -0.57 -2.31
C LEU A 56 11.17 -1.43 -1.03
N GLU A 57 12.14 -2.34 -0.93
CA GLU A 57 12.39 -3.15 0.25
C GLU A 57 12.67 -2.29 1.49
N GLN A 58 13.51 -1.25 1.35
CA GLN A 58 13.75 -0.30 2.42
C GLN A 58 12.46 0.40 2.86
N THR A 59 11.67 0.90 1.89
CA THR A 59 10.40 1.58 2.16
C THR A 59 9.44 0.66 2.92
N PHE A 60 9.29 -0.60 2.49
CA PHE A 60 8.42 -1.56 3.15
C PHE A 60 8.93 -1.95 4.53
N GLY A 61 10.24 -2.07 4.71
CA GLY A 61 10.85 -2.32 6.02
C GLY A 61 10.64 -1.17 7.01
N GLU A 62 10.63 0.08 6.54
CA GLU A 62 10.26 1.25 7.34
C GLU A 62 8.77 1.21 7.73
N MET A 63 7.88 0.93 6.77
CA MET A 63 6.44 0.79 7.03
C MET A 63 6.14 -0.31 8.04
N GLN A 64 6.71 -1.50 7.86
CA GLN A 64 6.50 -2.64 8.77
C GLN A 64 6.89 -2.26 10.20
N ARG A 65 8.04 -1.61 10.38
CA ARG A 65 8.50 -1.15 11.71
C ARG A 65 7.54 -0.13 12.31
N SER A 66 7.08 0.83 11.51
CA SER A 66 6.13 1.86 11.96
C SER A 66 4.79 1.29 12.41
N LEU A 67 4.27 0.28 11.70
CA LEU A 67 2.97 -0.34 11.97
C LEU A 67 2.99 -1.34 13.13
N ARG A 68 4.17 -1.80 13.57
CA ARG A 68 4.31 -2.77 14.66
C ARG A 68 4.16 -2.07 16.02
N GLN A 69 2.93 -1.85 16.45
CA GLN A 69 2.62 -1.03 17.64
C GLN A 69 1.98 -1.76 18.83
N ASP A 70 2.17 -3.08 18.96
CA ASP A 70 1.50 -3.90 19.99
C ASP A 70 -0.02 -3.61 20.07
N THR A 71 -0.68 -3.89 18.96
CA THR A 71 -2.07 -3.48 18.71
C THR A 71 -3.03 -3.98 19.79
N ALA A 72 -2.78 -5.16 20.36
CA ALA A 72 -3.61 -5.71 21.43
C ALA A 72 -3.52 -4.86 22.71
N TYR A 73 -2.30 -4.50 23.12
CA TYR A 73 -2.09 -3.64 24.28
C TYR A 73 -2.71 -2.25 24.07
N GLN A 74 -2.47 -1.63 22.92
CA GLN A 74 -3.04 -0.32 22.59
C GLN A 74 -4.57 -0.35 22.54
N ALA A 75 -5.16 -1.39 21.97
CA ALA A 75 -6.61 -1.56 21.93
C ALA A 75 -7.19 -1.71 23.36
N ALA A 76 -6.56 -2.52 24.21
CA ALA A 76 -6.98 -2.66 25.60
C ALA A 76 -6.92 -1.31 26.34
N GLN A 77 -5.81 -0.57 26.19
CA GLN A 77 -5.69 0.77 26.77
C GLN A 77 -6.77 1.74 26.30
N ALA A 78 -7.14 1.71 25.02
CA ALA A 78 -8.17 2.58 24.48
C ALA A 78 -9.58 2.26 25.01
N ILE A 79 -9.86 0.99 25.35
CA ILE A 79 -11.18 0.54 25.83
C ILE A 79 -11.33 0.72 27.34
N LEU A 80 -10.25 0.58 28.12
CA LEU A 80 -10.27 0.65 29.59
C LEU A 80 -11.09 1.82 30.18
N PRO A 81 -11.02 3.07 29.67
CA PRO A 81 -11.79 4.20 30.22
C PRO A 81 -13.32 4.06 30.11
N PHE A 82 -13.82 3.19 29.23
CA PHE A 82 -15.26 3.00 28.99
C PHE A 82 -15.88 1.84 29.77
N LEU A 83 -15.08 1.12 30.56
CA LEU A 83 -15.53 -0.02 31.38
C LEU A 83 -15.85 0.37 32.83
N ALA A 84 -15.80 1.67 33.15
CA ALA A 84 -16.12 2.24 34.46
C ALA A 84 -17.60 2.61 34.58
#